data_AF-B5Y2Q1-F1
#
_entry.id   AF-B5Y2Q1-F1
#
_cell.length_a   1.000
_cell.length_b   1.000
_cell.length_c   1.000
_cell.angle_alpha   90.00
_cell.angle_beta   90.00
_cell.angle_gamma   90.00
#
_symmetry.space_group_name_H-M   'P 1'
#
loop_
_entity.id
_entity.type
_entity.pdbx_description
1 polymer ?
#
loop_
_entity_poly.entity_id
_entity_poly.type
_entity_poly.pdbx_seq_one_letter_code
_entity_poly.pdbx_strand_id
1 'polypeptide(L)'
;MMSCRFEWINEPAVWCYENNALSVITDEHTDFWCRTWYGFERFTGHIYFTDVTGDFTFQVRIRADFTTLYDQAGIMILSDEQHWLKAGIEFNDGAPAIGSVLTLGNSDWATGLFPGDPKEF
;
A
#
# COMPACT_ATOMS: atom_id res chain seq x y z
N MET A 1 -14.86 7.20 24.20
CA MET A 1 -14.10 7.18 22.94
C MET A 1 -13.75 5.73 22.67
N MET A 2 -14.26 5.14 21.58
CA MET A 2 -13.77 3.83 21.14
C MET A 2 -12.33 4.05 20.67
N SER A 3 -11.40 3.32 21.28
CA SER A 3 -10.02 3.22 20.81
C SER A 3 -10.07 2.62 19.41
N CYS A 4 -9.61 3.34 18.38
CA CYS A 4 -9.35 2.75 17.08
C CYS A 4 -8.24 1.71 17.27
N ARG A 5 -8.61 0.43 17.22
CA ARG A 5 -7.64 -0.66 17.27
C ARG A 5 -7.20 -0.93 15.84
N PHE A 6 -5.91 -0.77 15.59
CA PHE A 6 -5.31 -1.16 14.32
C PHE A 6 -4.89 -2.62 14.37
N GLU A 7 -5.03 -3.30 13.24
CA GLU A 7 -4.71 -4.71 13.06
C GLU A 7 -3.94 -4.90 11.74
N TRP A 8 -3.27 -6.05 11.61
CA TRP A 8 -2.51 -6.38 10.43
C TRP A 8 -3.27 -7.34 9.52
N ILE A 9 -3.22 -7.08 8.22
CA ILE A 9 -3.34 -8.10 7.18
C ILE A 9 -1.92 -8.35 6.67
N ASN A 10 -1.52 -9.63 6.64
CA ASN A 10 -0.16 -10.06 6.35
C ASN A 10 0.84 -9.30 7.24
N GLU A 11 0.84 -9.59 8.54
CA GLU A 11 1.77 -8.94 9.48
C GLU A 11 3.23 -9.21 9.06
N PRO A 12 4.06 -8.17 8.86
CA PRO A 12 5.46 -8.34 8.48
C PRO A 12 6.28 -8.91 9.64
N ALA A 13 7.39 -9.58 9.35
CA ALA A 13 8.26 -10.14 10.39
C ALA A 13 8.88 -9.06 11.31
N VAL A 14 9.09 -7.84 10.79
CA VAL A 14 9.69 -6.73 11.53
C VAL A 14 8.86 -5.46 11.37
N TRP A 15 8.24 -5.04 12.47
CA TRP A 15 7.58 -3.75 12.57
C TRP A 15 7.63 -3.22 14.01
N CYS A 16 7.39 -1.93 14.16
CA CYS A 16 7.28 -1.27 15.45
C CYS A 16 6.30 -0.09 15.35
N TYR A 17 5.48 0.09 16.38
CA TYR A 17 4.64 1.27 16.54
C TYR A 17 5.01 2.00 17.83
N GLU A 18 5.71 3.12 17.68
CA GLU A 18 6.19 3.94 18.78
C GLU A 18 6.13 5.42 18.39
N ASN A 19 5.92 6.30 19.37
CA ASN A 19 5.91 7.76 19.15
C ASN A 19 4.96 8.22 18.04
N ASN A 20 3.81 7.55 17.90
CA ASN A 20 2.81 7.81 16.86
C ASN A 20 3.35 7.63 15.42
N ALA A 21 4.34 6.76 15.25
CA ALA A 21 4.90 6.38 13.96
C ALA A 21 4.94 4.86 13.83
N LEU A 22 4.54 4.37 12.65
CA LEU A 22 4.68 2.97 12.27
C LEU A 22 5.96 2.81 11.44
N SER A 23 6.85 1.94 11.88
CA SER A 23 8.04 1.51 11.12
C SER A 23 7.85 0.07 10.68
N VAL A 24 8.15 -0.22 9.41
CA VAL A 24 7.89 -1.52 8.78
C VAL A 24 9.07 -1.91 7.91
N ILE A 25 9.45 -3.18 7.95
CA ILE A 25 10.29 -3.81 6.93
C ILE A 25 9.40 -4.84 6.22
N THR A 26 9.29 -4.74 4.90
CA THR A 26 8.49 -5.67 4.11
C THR A 26 9.14 -7.05 4.09
N ASP A 27 8.33 -8.09 4.17
CA ASP A 27 8.79 -9.44 3.84
C ASP A 27 9.05 -9.56 2.33
N GLU A 28 9.87 -10.53 1.93
CA GLU A 28 10.20 -10.77 0.53
C GLU A 28 8.97 -11.23 -0.29
N HIS A 29 8.93 -10.85 -1.58
CA HIS A 29 7.93 -11.32 -2.55
C HIS A 29 6.46 -11.04 -2.16
N THR A 30 6.23 -9.88 -1.56
CA THR A 30 4.90 -9.39 -1.17
C THR A 30 4.32 -8.45 -2.22
N ASP A 31 3.03 -8.58 -2.55
CA ASP A 31 2.36 -7.74 -3.56
C ASP A 31 0.83 -7.78 -3.44
N PHE A 32 0.18 -6.80 -4.08
CA PHE A 32 -1.26 -6.75 -4.33
C PHE A 32 -1.52 -6.58 -5.83
N TRP A 33 -2.06 -7.62 -6.47
CA TRP A 33 -2.46 -7.58 -7.87
C TRP A 33 -3.50 -8.64 -8.19
N CYS A 34 -4.44 -8.35 -9.08
CA CYS A 34 -5.49 -9.27 -9.47
C CYS A 34 -5.60 -9.39 -11.01
N ARG A 35 -5.02 -10.46 -11.54
CA ARG A 35 -5.18 -11.05 -12.90
C ARG A 35 -4.76 -10.21 -14.10
N THR A 36 -5.10 -8.93 -14.15
CA THR A 36 -4.95 -8.09 -15.35
C THR A 36 -3.56 -8.21 -15.95
N TRP A 37 -3.49 -8.51 -17.24
CA TRP A 37 -2.28 -8.74 -18.04
C TRP A 37 -1.40 -9.92 -17.63
N TYR A 38 -1.05 -10.04 -16.34
CA TYR A 38 -0.08 -11.02 -15.84
C TYR A 38 -0.67 -12.40 -15.53
N GLY A 39 -1.99 -12.52 -15.40
CA GLY A 39 -2.70 -13.77 -15.16
C GLY A 39 -2.58 -14.35 -13.75
N PHE A 40 -1.82 -13.72 -12.85
CA PHE A 40 -1.68 -14.14 -11.46
C PHE A 40 -2.49 -13.26 -10.49
N GLU A 41 -2.74 -13.80 -9.30
CA GLU A 41 -3.29 -13.07 -8.15
C GLU A 41 -2.27 -13.03 -7.02
N ARG A 42 -2.16 -11.88 -6.37
CA ARG A 42 -1.33 -11.63 -5.19
C ARG A 42 -2.13 -10.80 -4.20
N PHE A 43 -2.16 -11.26 -2.95
CA PHE A 43 -2.78 -10.57 -1.83
C PHE A 43 -1.89 -10.76 -0.59
N THR A 44 -0.59 -10.53 -0.77
CA THR A 44 0.47 -10.84 0.22
C THR A 44 1.16 -9.59 0.76
N GLY A 45 0.85 -8.40 0.23
CA GLY A 45 1.34 -7.14 0.78
C GLY A 45 0.84 -6.86 2.19
N HIS A 46 1.54 -5.97 2.91
CA HIS A 46 1.25 -5.66 4.32
C HIS A 46 0.25 -4.51 4.44
N ILE A 47 -0.76 -4.66 5.30
CA ILE A 47 -1.73 -3.60 5.59
C ILE A 47 -1.88 -3.46 7.10
N TYR A 48 -1.59 -2.27 7.63
CA TYR A 48 -1.95 -1.89 9.00
C TYR A 48 -3.22 -1.03 8.95
N PHE A 49 -4.35 -1.60 9.34
CA PHE A 49 -5.67 -1.02 9.07
C PHE A 49 -6.54 -0.93 10.33
N THR A 50 -7.62 -0.16 10.23
CA THR A 50 -8.73 -0.16 11.18
C THR A 50 -10.03 -0.01 10.40
N ASP A 51 -11.12 -0.56 10.93
CA ASP A 51 -12.42 -0.44 10.29
C ASP A 51 -12.96 0.99 10.39
N VAL A 52 -13.58 1.47 9.31
CA VAL A 52 -14.24 2.77 9.23
C VAL A 52 -15.67 2.61 8.75
N THR A 53 -16.57 3.49 9.19
CA THR A 53 -17.97 3.53 8.74
C THR A 53 -18.37 4.95 8.38
N GLY A 54 -19.14 5.10 7.30
CA GLY A 54 -19.53 6.41 6.77
C GLY A 54 -18.38 7.14 6.07
N ASP A 55 -18.58 8.43 5.84
CA ASP A 55 -17.60 9.28 5.16
C ASP A 55 -16.37 9.50 6.06
N PHE A 56 -15.17 9.43 5.46
CA PHE A 56 -13.92 9.63 6.18
C PHE A 56 -12.90 10.39 5.33
N THR A 57 -11.87 10.89 5.99
CA THR A 57 -10.65 11.40 5.36
C THR A 57 -9.46 10.77 6.07
N PHE A 58 -8.53 10.24 5.30
CA PHE A 58 -7.30 9.64 5.82
C PHE A 58 -6.10 10.30 5.18
N GLN A 59 -5.12 10.67 6.00
CA GLN A 59 -3.87 11.25 5.56
C GLN A 59 -2.73 10.65 6.36
N VAL A 60 -1.64 10.34 5.68
CA VAL A 60 -0.40 9.84 6.25
C VAL A 60 0.77 10.53 5.56
N ARG A 61 1.91 10.61 6.26
CA ARG A 61 3.20 10.95 5.66
C ARG A 61 4.02 9.68 5.61
N ILE A 62 4.54 9.35 4.44
CA ILE A 62 5.30 8.12 4.22
C ILE A 62 6.76 8.49 4.02
N ARG A 63 7.65 7.74 4.68
CA ARG A 63 9.08 7.77 4.44
C ARG A 63 9.56 6.38 4.11
N ALA A 64 10.16 6.21 2.93
CA ALA A 64 10.59 4.90 2.47
C ALA A 64 11.83 4.99 1.60
N ASP A 65 12.71 4.00 1.73
CA ASP A 65 13.87 3.83 0.88
C ASP A 65 13.54 2.86 -0.26
N PHE A 66 12.94 3.39 -1.33
CA PHE A 66 12.73 2.65 -2.58
C PHE A 66 14.07 2.36 -3.24
N THR A 67 14.43 1.08 -3.34
CA THR A 67 15.75 0.64 -3.83
C THR A 67 15.66 -0.45 -4.88
N THR A 68 14.57 -1.22 -4.90
CA THR A 68 14.36 -2.37 -5.76
C THR A 68 13.16 -2.16 -6.69
N LEU A 69 13.20 -2.79 -7.86
CA LEU A 69 12.08 -2.79 -8.80
C LEU A 69 10.82 -3.34 -8.11
N TYR A 70 9.73 -2.59 -8.22
CA TYR A 70 8.41 -2.81 -7.62
C TYR A 70 8.30 -2.59 -6.11
N ASP A 71 9.28 -1.93 -5.48
CA ASP A 71 9.09 -1.39 -4.13
C ASP A 71 7.90 -0.45 -4.11
N GLN A 72 7.00 -0.62 -3.13
CA GLN A 72 5.74 0.10 -3.02
C GLN A 72 5.51 0.54 -1.57
N ALA A 73 5.03 1.77 -1.38
CA ALA A 73 4.50 2.22 -0.10
C ALA A 73 3.38 3.24 -0.35
N GLY A 74 2.34 3.19 0.46
CA GLY A 74 1.14 3.97 0.20
C GLY A 74 0.01 3.73 1.19
N ILE A 75 -1.19 4.00 0.73
CA ILE A 75 -2.45 3.75 1.43
C ILE A 75 -3.25 2.66 0.72
N MET A 76 -4.14 2.01 1.47
CA MET A 76 -5.06 0.99 0.99
C MET A 76 -6.47 1.31 1.48
N ILE A 77 -7.46 1.15 0.60
CA ILE A 77 -8.88 1.06 0.95
C ILE A 77 -9.29 -0.37 0.58
N LEU A 78 -9.72 -1.14 1.55
CA LEU A 78 -10.02 -2.56 1.40
C LEU A 78 -11.47 -2.83 1.81
N SER A 79 -12.24 -3.46 0.93
CA SER A 79 -13.54 -4.06 1.27
C SER A 79 -13.39 -5.57 1.45
N ASP A 80 -12.75 -6.22 0.47
CA ASP A 80 -12.41 -7.65 0.49
C ASP A 80 -11.27 -7.95 -0.49
N GLU A 81 -10.78 -9.19 -0.55
CA GLU A 81 -9.63 -9.60 -1.36
C GLU A 81 -9.78 -9.34 -2.87
N GLN A 82 -11.01 -9.14 -3.35
CA GLN A 82 -11.33 -8.83 -4.76
C GLN A 82 -11.78 -7.38 -4.98
N HIS A 83 -11.97 -6.59 -3.92
CA HIS A 83 -12.43 -5.20 -4.00
C HIS A 83 -11.58 -4.30 -3.11
N TRP A 84 -10.62 -3.62 -3.72
CA TRP A 84 -9.69 -2.74 -3.02
C TRP A 84 -9.07 -1.69 -3.92
N LEU A 85 -8.50 -0.65 -3.31
CA LEU A 85 -7.70 0.37 -3.95
C LEU A 85 -6.39 0.54 -3.18
N LYS A 86 -5.24 0.40 -3.85
CA LYS A 86 -3.95 0.86 -3.33
C LYS A 86 -3.50 2.11 -4.08
N ALA A 87 -2.86 3.05 -3.38
CA ALA A 87 -2.29 4.23 -4.00
C ALA A 87 -1.04 4.70 -3.24
N GLY A 88 -0.04 5.19 -3.95
CA GLY A 88 1.22 5.60 -3.35
C GLY A 88 2.34 5.67 -4.39
N ILE A 89 3.58 5.61 -3.88
CA ILE A 89 4.77 5.54 -4.73
C ILE A 89 5.09 4.08 -5.02
N GLU A 90 5.40 3.81 -6.29
CA GLU A 90 5.95 2.56 -6.77
C GLU A 90 7.23 2.83 -7.56
N PHE A 91 8.26 2.03 -7.33
CA PHE A 91 9.49 2.10 -8.11
C PHE A 91 9.39 1.18 -9.34
N ASN A 92 9.20 1.75 -10.53
CA ASN A 92 9.10 1.01 -11.79
C ASN A 92 9.92 1.67 -12.90
N ASP A 93 10.34 0.91 -13.90
CA ASP A 93 11.10 1.41 -15.06
C ASP A 93 12.34 2.26 -14.70
N GLY A 94 12.95 2.00 -13.54
CA GLY A 94 14.13 2.72 -13.04
C GLY A 94 13.85 4.08 -12.39
N ALA A 95 12.58 4.44 -12.16
CA ALA A 95 12.18 5.69 -11.52
C ALA A 95 11.01 5.48 -10.53
N PRO A 96 10.87 6.35 -9.51
CA PRO A 96 9.67 6.37 -8.69
C PRO A 96 8.52 7.02 -9.46
N ALA A 97 7.36 6.38 -9.40
CA ALA A 97 6.12 6.86 -9.99
C ALA A 97 5.04 6.94 -8.91
N ILE A 98 4.15 7.94 -9.03
CA ILE A 98 2.92 7.98 -8.25
C ILE A 98 1.86 7.20 -9.01
N GLY A 99 1.10 6.35 -8.33
CA GLY A 99 0.09 5.56 -8.98
C GLY A 99 -1.01 5.09 -8.05
N SER A 100 -2.01 4.47 -8.66
CA SER A 100 -3.11 3.80 -7.99
C SER A 100 -3.52 2.56 -8.75
N VAL A 101 -3.89 1.51 -8.02
CA VAL A 101 -4.54 0.33 -8.58
C VAL A 101 -5.92 0.21 -7.95
N LEU A 102 -6.97 0.29 -8.78
CA LEU A 102 -8.33 -0.03 -8.39
C LEU A 102 -8.63 -1.47 -8.82
N THR A 103 -8.98 -2.32 -7.87
CA THR A 103 -9.34 -3.71 -8.12
C THR A 103 -10.83 -3.89 -7.87
N LEU A 104 -11.55 -4.26 -8.94
CA LEU A 104 -12.96 -4.67 -8.92
C LEU A 104 -13.07 -6.04 -9.60
N GLY A 105 -12.58 -7.08 -8.93
CA GLY A 105 -12.39 -8.43 -9.47
C GLY A 105 -11.21 -8.58 -10.45
N ASN A 106 -10.73 -7.47 -11.03
CA ASN A 106 -9.49 -7.35 -11.81
C ASN A 106 -8.85 -5.99 -11.49
N SER A 107 -7.52 -5.93 -11.50
CA SER A 107 -6.76 -4.71 -11.22
C SER A 107 -6.70 -3.78 -12.43
N ASP A 108 -7.03 -2.51 -12.23
CA ASP A 108 -6.82 -1.42 -13.19
C ASP A 108 -5.78 -0.46 -12.62
N TRP A 109 -4.68 -0.25 -13.35
CA TRP A 109 -3.52 0.49 -12.87
C TRP A 109 -3.32 1.79 -13.65
N ALA A 110 -3.25 2.89 -12.91
CA ALA A 110 -2.84 4.19 -13.40
C ALA A 110 -1.54 4.63 -12.71
N THR A 111 -0.60 5.15 -13.50
CA THR A 111 0.72 5.60 -13.03
C THR A 111 1.14 6.88 -13.73
N GLY A 112 1.99 7.67 -13.10
CA GLY A 112 2.49 8.92 -13.63
C GLY A 112 3.72 9.47 -12.91
N LEU A 113 4.24 10.58 -13.43
CA LEU A 113 5.39 11.25 -12.85
C LEU A 113 5.08 11.76 -11.45
N PHE A 114 5.96 11.45 -10.50
CA PHE A 114 5.94 12.09 -9.19
C PHE A 114 6.96 13.23 -9.15
N PRO A 115 6.52 14.50 -9.09
CA PRO A 115 7.44 15.65 -9.12
C PRO A 115 8.07 15.97 -7.74
N GLY A 116 7.61 15.32 -6.67
CA GLY A 116 8.07 15.54 -5.29
C GLY A 116 9.28 14.68 -4.91
N ASP A 117 9.60 14.65 -3.62
CA ASP A 117 10.60 13.72 -3.08
C ASP A 117 9.97 12.33 -2.88
N PRO A 118 10.28 11.33 -3.71
CA PRO A 118 9.67 10.01 -3.61
C PRO A 118 9.97 9.31 -2.28
N LYS A 119 11.03 9.71 -1.57
CA LYS A 119 11.38 9.15 -0.26
C LYS A 119 10.56 9.75 0.88
N GLU A 120 9.84 10.84 0.63
CA GLU A 120 9.03 11.52 1.64
C GLU A 120 7.84 12.26 1.02
N PHE A 121 6.63 11.71 1.16
CA PHE A 121 5.40 12.24 0.58
C PHE A 121 4.20 12.16 1.52
#